data_AF-A0A5F5PG75-F1
#
_entry.id   AF-A0A5F5PG75-F1
#
_cell.length_a   1.000
_cell.length_b   1.000
_cell.length_c   1.000
_cell.angle_alpha   90.00
_cell.angle_beta   90.00
_cell.angle_gamma   90.00
#
_symmetry.space_group_name_H-M   'P 1'
#
loop_
_entity.id
_entity.type
_entity.pdbx_description
1 polymer ?
#
loop_
_entity_poly.entity_id
_entity_poly.type
_entity_poly.pdbx_seq_one_letter_code
_entity_poly.pdbx_strand_id
1 'polypeptide(L)'
;MVWGWHFSSLLVSASNLPCWLVEESVVAEECAPCSSFQAKTTPECGSTGYVEKITCSSSKRNEFKSCRSAVMEQHLFWKFEGAVVGVALVFACLVIIRQRQLDRKALEKVRKQIESI
;
A
#
# COMPACT_ATOMS: atom_id res chain seq x y z
N MET A 1 28.43 36.94 27.89
CA MET A 1 27.82 35.75 28.51
C MET A 1 26.56 35.23 27.79
N VAL A 2 25.95 35.98 26.87
CA VAL A 2 24.72 35.56 26.14
C VAL A 2 24.98 34.42 25.11
N TRP A 3 26.20 34.31 24.58
CA TRP A 3 26.58 33.32 23.57
C TRP A 3 26.63 31.87 24.09
N GLY A 4 26.88 31.67 25.39
CA GLY A 4 26.95 30.32 25.97
C GLY A 4 25.58 29.62 26.05
N TRP A 5 24.51 30.39 26.29
CA TRP A 5 23.14 29.86 26.39
C TRP A 5 22.59 29.44 25.02
N HIS A 6 22.85 30.23 23.97
CA HIS A 6 22.39 29.93 22.62
C HIS A 6 23.08 28.67 22.04
N PHE A 7 24.36 28.46 22.36
CA PHE A 7 25.12 27.28 21.95
C PHE A 7 24.66 26.02 22.69
N SER A 8 24.37 26.12 24.01
CA SER A 8 23.78 25.02 24.78
C SER A 8 22.38 24.61 24.30
N SER A 9 21.54 25.57 23.89
CA SER A 9 20.19 25.26 23.36
C SER A 9 20.24 24.52 22.02
N LEU A 10 21.20 24.84 21.14
CA LEU A 10 21.38 24.16 19.85
C LEU A 10 21.87 22.70 20.03
N LEU A 11 22.78 22.46 20.98
CA LEU A 11 23.27 21.11 21.32
C LEU A 11 22.16 20.21 21.90
N VAL A 12 21.28 20.76 22.74
CA VAL A 12 20.09 20.04 23.28
C VAL A 12 19.09 19.68 22.20
N SER A 13 18.94 20.52 21.18
CA SER A 13 18.02 20.24 20.07
C SER A 13 18.56 19.12 19.17
N ALA A 14 19.88 19.01 19.02
CA ALA A 14 20.52 17.94 18.25
C ALA A 14 20.40 16.57 18.91
N SER A 15 20.39 16.49 20.25
CA SER A 15 20.29 15.23 20.99
C SER A 15 18.89 14.58 20.99
N ASN A 16 17.85 15.32 20.61
CA ASN A 16 16.47 14.81 20.51
C ASN A 16 16.07 14.43 19.08
N LEU A 17 16.95 14.67 18.10
CA LEU A 17 16.71 14.24 16.72
C LEU A 17 16.95 12.73 16.61
N PRO A 18 16.14 12.02 15.81
CA PRO A 18 16.40 10.62 15.48
C PRO A 18 17.81 10.45 14.90
N CYS A 19 18.54 9.42 15.32
CA CYS A 19 19.95 9.26 14.93
C CYS A 19 20.14 9.12 13.41
N TRP A 20 19.14 8.63 12.69
CA TRP A 20 19.15 8.48 11.24
C TRP A 20 19.04 9.79 10.45
N LEU A 21 18.71 10.91 11.09
CA LEU A 21 18.80 12.23 10.44
C LEU A 21 20.22 12.81 10.46
N VAL A 22 21.06 12.35 11.39
CA VAL A 22 22.37 12.95 11.67
C VAL A 22 23.51 12.00 11.28
N GLU A 23 23.24 10.70 11.27
CA GLU A 23 24.20 9.64 10.97
C GLU A 23 23.73 8.77 9.80
N GLU A 24 24.69 8.13 9.12
CA GLU A 24 24.42 7.09 8.14
C GLU A 24 23.78 5.87 8.84
N SER A 25 22.53 5.57 8.49
CA SER A 25 21.77 4.44 9.04
C SER A 25 21.74 3.28 8.06
N VAL A 26 21.97 2.07 8.57
CA VAL A 26 21.85 0.83 7.79
C VAL A 26 20.55 0.13 8.18
N VAL A 27 19.82 -0.42 7.19
CA VAL A 27 18.61 -1.20 7.43
C VAL A 27 19.00 -2.54 8.07
N ALA A 28 18.54 -2.77 9.29
CA ALA A 28 18.81 -3.98 10.05
C ALA A 28 17.69 -5.02 9.89
N GLU A 29 16.43 -4.57 9.83
CA GLU A 29 15.29 -5.41 9.47
C GLU A 29 14.45 -4.71 8.40
N GLU A 30 14.07 -5.48 7.37
CA GLU A 30 13.25 -5.01 6.26
C GLU A 30 11.86 -4.56 6.72
N CYS A 31 11.24 -3.69 5.94
CA CYS A 31 9.93 -3.10 6.23
C CYS A 31 8.85 -4.16 6.47
N ALA A 32 8.34 -4.23 7.70
CA ALA A 32 7.41 -5.25 8.17
C ALA A 32 6.16 -4.63 8.81
N PRO A 33 5.01 -5.34 8.82
CA PRO A 33 3.81 -4.86 9.48
C PRO A 33 4.04 -4.75 11.00
N CYS A 34 3.55 -3.68 11.60
CA CYS A 34 3.63 -3.49 13.03
C CYS A 34 2.85 -4.58 13.78
N SER A 35 3.47 -5.15 14.82
CA SER A 35 2.75 -6.01 15.75
C SER A 35 1.71 -5.21 16.56
N SER A 36 0.72 -5.89 17.13
CA SER A 36 -0.32 -5.26 17.96
C SER A 36 0.23 -4.48 19.16
N PHE A 37 1.40 -4.89 19.66
CA PHE A 37 2.12 -4.18 20.71
C PHE A 37 2.84 -2.95 20.16
N GLN A 38 3.62 -3.10 19.08
CA GLN A 38 4.34 -1.98 18.46
C GLN A 38 3.42 -0.90 17.92
N ALA A 39 2.23 -1.25 17.43
CA ALA A 39 1.22 -0.29 17.01
C ALA A 39 0.78 0.66 18.15
N LYS A 40 0.92 0.24 19.42
CA LYS A 40 0.57 1.05 20.59
C LYS A 40 1.77 1.77 21.19
N THR A 41 2.96 1.17 21.11
CA THR A 41 4.17 1.69 21.77
C THR A 41 5.06 2.51 20.86
N THR A 42 4.97 2.29 19.55
CA THR A 42 5.85 2.89 18.55
C THR A 42 5.04 3.89 17.72
N PRO A 43 5.26 5.21 17.89
CA PRO A 43 4.48 6.24 17.19
C PRO A 43 4.64 6.16 15.66
N GLU A 44 5.78 5.67 15.18
CA GLU A 44 6.06 5.46 13.75
C GLU A 44 5.08 4.50 13.07
N CYS A 45 4.49 3.56 13.81
CA CYS A 45 3.46 2.67 13.29
C CYS A 45 2.14 3.40 12.97
N GLY A 46 1.90 4.59 13.52
CA GLY A 46 0.61 5.29 13.38
C GLY A 46 0.32 5.84 11.98
N SER A 47 1.36 6.03 11.15
CA SER A 47 1.22 6.64 9.83
C SER A 47 0.85 5.63 8.74
N THR A 48 1.61 4.53 8.63
CA THR A 48 1.45 3.52 7.58
C THR A 48 1.05 2.14 8.12
N GLY A 49 1.25 1.88 9.42
CA GLY A 49 1.11 0.53 10.01
C GLY A 49 2.31 -0.39 9.75
N TYR A 50 3.39 0.13 9.15
CA TYR A 50 4.61 -0.61 8.82
C TYR A 50 5.84 0.14 9.31
N VAL A 51 6.83 -0.61 9.80
CA VAL A 51 8.10 -0.07 10.28
C VAL A 51 9.27 -0.89 9.78
N GLU A 52 10.39 -0.20 9.56
CA GLU A 52 11.70 -0.80 9.35
C GLU A 52 12.58 -0.50 10.56
N LYS A 53 13.48 -1.44 10.88
CA LYS A 53 14.45 -1.26 11.94
C LYS A 53 15.77 -0.85 11.32
N ILE A 54 16.32 0.25 11.80
CA ILE A 54 17.58 0.79 11.30
C ILE A 54 18.59 0.87 12.43
N THR A 55 19.85 0.60 12.11
CA THR A 55 20.97 0.75 13.03
C THR A 55 21.82 1.91 12.58
N CYS A 56 22.00 2.91 13.43
CA CYS A 56 22.84 4.05 13.17
C CYS A 56 24.33 3.66 13.26
N SER A 57 25.12 4.05 12.25
CA SER A 57 26.48 3.51 12.09
C SER A 57 27.46 3.98 13.16
N SER A 58 27.31 5.24 13.61
CA SER A 58 28.22 5.87 14.58
C SER A 58 27.84 5.50 16.02
N SER A 59 26.57 5.64 16.36
CA SER A 59 26.06 5.36 17.72
C SER A 59 25.74 3.88 17.98
N LYS A 60 25.67 3.04 16.94
CA LYS A 60 25.20 1.64 17.00
C LYS A 60 23.83 1.48 17.65
N ARG A 61 23.03 2.56 17.67
CA ARG A 61 21.67 2.54 18.22
C ARG A 61 20.70 1.98 17.19
N ASN A 62 19.78 1.14 17.64
CA ASN A 62 18.63 0.72 16.85
C ASN A 62 17.47 1.69 17.04
N GLU A 63 16.95 2.21 15.95
CA GLU A 63 15.76 3.04 15.91
C GLU A 63 14.73 2.42 14.95
N PHE A 64 13.46 2.77 15.13
CA PHE A 64 12.39 2.39 14.22
C PHE A 64 12.01 3.58 13.35
N LYS A 65 11.71 3.30 12.08
CA LYS A 65 11.26 4.31 11.13
C LYS A 65 10.02 3.81 10.41
N SER A 66 9.05 4.69 10.20
CA SER A 66 7.90 4.38 9.35
C SER A 66 8.36 4.17 7.90
N CYS A 67 7.95 3.06 7.32
CA CYS A 67 8.32 2.69 5.96
C CYS A 67 7.08 2.54 5.09
N ARG A 68 7.25 2.79 3.79
CA ARG A 68 6.23 2.55 2.77
C ARG A 68 6.68 1.35 1.95
N SER A 69 6.14 0.17 2.26
CA SER A 69 6.53 -1.06 1.58
C SER A 69 5.96 -1.10 0.14
N ALA A 70 6.86 -1.11 -0.86
CA ALA A 70 6.49 -1.30 -2.27
C ALA A 70 5.78 -2.65 -2.51
N VAL A 71 6.09 -3.66 -1.70
CA VAL A 71 5.45 -4.99 -1.75
C VAL A 71 3.98 -4.91 -1.37
N MET A 72 3.62 -4.01 -0.43
CA MET A 72 2.23 -3.79 -0.03
C MET A 72 1.45 -3.09 -1.16
N GLU A 73 2.07 -2.09 -1.79
CA GLU A 73 1.48 -1.42 -2.96
C GLU A 73 1.20 -2.41 -4.11
N GLN A 74 2.11 -3.36 -4.36
CA GLN A 74 1.92 -4.40 -5.36
C GLN A 74 0.78 -5.38 -5.02
N HIS A 75 0.64 -5.79 -3.76
CA HIS A 75 -0.45 -6.67 -3.35
C HIS A 75 -1.82 -5.99 -3.41
N LEU A 76 -1.89 -4.71 -3.03
CA LEU A 76 -3.12 -3.93 -3.12
C LEU A 76 -3.51 -3.72 -4.59
N PHE A 77 -2.51 -3.46 -5.44
CA PHE A 77 -2.68 -3.37 -6.88
C PHE A 77 -3.25 -4.67 -7.46
N TRP A 78 -2.63 -5.83 -7.17
CA TRP A 78 -3.10 -7.13 -7.68
C TRP A 78 -4.51 -7.49 -7.21
N LYS A 79 -4.86 -7.14 -5.96
CA LYS A 79 -6.22 -7.35 -5.45
C LYS A 79 -7.24 -6.48 -6.17
N PHE A 80 -6.92 -5.21 -6.41
CA PHE A 80 -7.79 -4.30 -7.13
C PHE A 80 -7.93 -4.70 -8.60
N GLU A 81 -6.81 -4.89 -9.29
CA GLU A 81 -6.76 -5.27 -10.70
C GLU A 81 -7.51 -6.58 -10.93
N GLY A 82 -7.25 -7.59 -10.09
CA GLY A 82 -7.95 -8.87 -10.14
C GLY A 82 -9.46 -8.75 -9.90
N ALA A 83 -9.88 -7.89 -8.97
CA ALA A 83 -11.30 -7.64 -8.71
C ALA A 83 -11.99 -6.97 -9.91
N VAL A 84 -11.37 -5.94 -10.50
CA VAL A 84 -11.90 -5.22 -11.66
C VAL A 84 -12.00 -6.14 -12.88
N VAL A 85 -10.96 -6.95 -13.14
CA VAL A 85 -10.98 -7.94 -14.22
C VAL A 85 -12.08 -8.97 -14.01
N GLY A 86 -12.24 -9.48 -12.78
CA GLY A 86 -13.31 -10.44 -12.45
C GLY A 86 -14.71 -9.85 -12.67
N VAL A 87 -14.93 -8.62 -12.20
CA VAL A 87 -16.20 -7.90 -12.41
C VAL A 87 -16.46 -7.67 -13.90
N ALA A 88 -15.46 -7.23 -14.66
CA ALA A 88 -15.57 -7.04 -16.10
C ALA A 88 -15.96 -8.34 -16.83
N LEU A 89 -15.36 -9.46 -16.44
CA LEU A 89 -15.66 -10.78 -17.03
C LEU A 89 -17.11 -11.20 -16.73
N VAL A 90 -17.59 -10.96 -15.51
CA VAL A 90 -19.00 -11.22 -15.14
C VAL A 90 -19.94 -10.41 -16.00
N PHE A 91 -19.70 -9.10 -16.16
CA PHE A 91 -20.52 -8.25 -17.01
C PHE A 91 -20.47 -8.67 -18.48
N ALA A 92 -19.29 -9.02 -19.00
CA ALA A 92 -19.14 -9.53 -20.36
C ALA A 92 -19.98 -10.81 -20.58
N CYS A 93 -19.92 -11.77 -19.66
CA CYS A 93 -20.74 -12.98 -19.70
C CYS A 93 -22.24 -12.66 -19.71
N LEU A 94 -22.69 -11.76 -18.83
CA LEU A 94 -24.10 -11.33 -18.77
C LEU A 94 -24.56 -10.73 -20.10
N VAL A 95 -23.74 -9.85 -20.70
CA VAL A 95 -24.03 -9.23 -22.00
C VAL A 95 -24.11 -10.27 -23.10
N ILE A 96 -23.16 -11.21 -23.18
CA ILE A 96 -23.15 -12.27 -24.19
C ILE A 96 -24.40 -13.16 -24.06
N ILE A 97 -24.79 -13.55 -22.84
CA ILE A 97 -25.98 -14.36 -22.61
C ILE A 97 -27.23 -13.61 -23.10
N ARG A 98 -27.36 -12.33 -22.74
CA ARG A 98 -28.47 -11.49 -23.18
C ARG A 98 -28.49 -11.34 -24.70
N GLN A 99 -27.34 -11.14 -25.34
CA GLN A 99 -27.23 -11.00 -26.78
C GLN A 99 -27.66 -12.30 -27.48
N ARG A 100 -27.20 -13.46 -27.00
CA ARG A 100 -27.62 -14.78 -27.51
C ARG A 100 -29.12 -15.02 -27.37
N GLN A 101 -29.74 -14.56 -26.28
CA GLN A 101 -31.19 -14.65 -26.10
C GLN A 101 -31.94 -13.79 -27.14
N LEU A 102 -31.42 -12.60 -27.45
CA LEU A 102 -31.98 -11.74 -28.49
C LEU A 102 -31.79 -12.33 -29.89
N ASP A 103 -30.61 -12.88 -30.19
CA ASP A 103 -30.31 -13.49 -31.49
C ASP A 103 -31.18 -14.73 -31.75
N ARG A 104 -31.41 -15.58 -30.74
CA ARG A 104 -32.34 -16.72 -30.86
C ARG A 104 -33.76 -16.26 -31.19
N LYS A 105 -34.25 -15.23 -30.49
CA LYS A 105 -35.59 -14.66 -30.76
C LYS A 105 -35.69 -14.01 -32.12
N ALA A 106 -34.62 -13.36 -32.59
CA ALA A 106 -34.58 -12.76 -33.91
C ALA A 106 -34.57 -13.84 -35.02
N LEU A 107 -33.77 -14.89 -34.85
CA LEU A 107 -33.71 -16.01 -35.80
C LEU A 107 -35.04 -16.78 -35.88
N GLU A 108 -35.72 -17.00 -34.75
CA GLU A 108 -37.05 -17.61 -34.73
C GLU A 108 -38.09 -16.76 -35.49
N LYS A 109 -38.02 -15.43 -35.37
CA LYS A 109 -38.90 -14.52 -36.15
C LYS A 109 -38.64 -14.63 -37.65
N VAL A 110 -37.37 -14.65 -38.07
CA VAL A 110 -37.00 -14.83 -39.49
C VAL A 110 -37.48 -16.20 -40.00
N ARG A 111 -37.29 -17.26 -39.22
CA ARG A 111 -37.68 -18.62 -39.62
C ARG A 111 -39.19 -18.75 -39.85
N LYS A 112 -40.02 -18.14 -39.00
CA LYS A 112 -41.49 -18.11 -39.19
C LYS A 112 -41.93 -17.36 -40.44
N GLN A 113 -41.18 -16.36 -40.91
CA GLN A 113 -41.49 -15.68 -42.17
C GLN A 113 -41.22 -16.56 -43.40
N ILE A 114 -40.28 -17.51 -43.32
CA ILE A 114 -39.94 -18.40 -44.44
C ILE A 114 -40.94 -19.56 -44.55
N GLU A 115 -41.53 -19.99 -43.44
CA GLU A 115 -42.47 -21.11 -43.37
C GLU A 115 -43.92 -20.71 -43.73
N SER A 116 -44.22 -19.41 -43.77
CA SER A 116 -45.52 -18.86 -44.17
C SER A 116 -45.60 -18.42 -45.64
N ILE A 117 -44.57 -18.72 -46.44
CA ILE A 117 -44.48 -18.43 -47.89
C ILE A 117 -44.78 -19.70 -48.67
#